data_AF-A0A3Q4HVM7-F1
#
_entry.id   AF-A0A3Q4HVM7-F1
#
_cell.length_a   1.000
_cell.length_b   1.000
_cell.length_c   1.000
_cell.angle_alpha   90.00
_cell.angle_beta   90.00
_cell.angle_gamma   90.00
#
_symmetry.space_group_name_H-M   'P 1'
#
loop_
_entity.id
_entity.type
_entity.pdbx_description
1 polymer ?
#
loop_
_entity_poly.entity_id
_entity_poly.type
_entity_poly.pdbx_seq_one_letter_code
_entity_poly.pdbx_strand_id
1 'polypeptide(L)'
;QHVSTEEHELACFLCLCSWLLQDSGMRLRTTHPGFIQAVNTFFDKLIPKLVPLQFKKGGPIIAVQVENEYGSFAKDQSYILFIKEALQSRGISELLLTSDEHKALKSGGVDGGILIITHLNINMHTHITYVFKKMSQKSFGIQNLYLHESITLNTVNTSHFLSDMVSTVREILRRGMSVNLYMFHGGSSFGFMSGALANPSYRALVPSYDYDAPLSESGEYTSKYHLLRDLLSRYKNSSDSLPDMPVLHYREAYEPAIMYQHLSLWDALIQLFQLSLQPFKSAKPVNMENLPVNSRNGQSYGYTLYETIIRRGGLLQSGDNVRDRALVFVDRSYIGLFKRQSLELGRRTLSLLVENCGRVHQGRELDKQRKGLVGDILLNNIPLRDFTIYSLDMKPSFIDRFVIVFEEQEGDFKVHFEDEADLGMAADIQ
;
A
#
# COMPACT_ATOMS: atom_id res chain seq x y z
N GLN A 1 8.65 5.88 41.05
CA GLN A 1 8.45 4.64 40.26
C GLN A 1 8.41 5.04 38.80
N HIS A 2 9.59 5.14 38.17
CA HIS A 2 9.73 5.27 36.72
C HIS A 2 10.47 4.01 36.28
N VAL A 3 9.74 3.05 35.71
CA VAL A 3 10.35 1.97 34.94
C VAL A 3 10.37 2.50 33.52
N SER A 4 11.53 2.99 33.07
CA SER A 4 11.78 3.29 31.67
C SER A 4 11.97 1.97 30.94
N THR A 5 10.93 1.47 30.30
CA THR A 5 11.09 0.53 29.18
C THR A 5 11.61 1.33 28.01
N GLU A 6 12.91 1.21 27.72
CA GLU A 6 13.52 1.79 26.53
C GLU A 6 13.01 1.01 25.31
N GLU A 7 11.94 1.52 24.71
CA GLU A 7 11.48 1.08 23.39
C GLU A 7 12.37 1.77 22.35
N HIS A 8 13.05 0.97 21.52
CA HIS A 8 13.90 1.47 20.44
C HIS A 8 13.26 1.18 19.09
N GLU A 9 13.07 2.21 18.26
CA GLU A 9 12.38 2.08 16.98
C GLU A 9 13.30 2.31 15.78
N LEU A 10 13.07 1.53 14.72
CA LEU A 10 13.65 1.74 13.39
C LEU A 10 12.60 2.44 12.52
N ALA A 11 12.97 3.57 11.90
CA ALA A 11 12.04 4.34 11.10
C ALA A 11 12.36 4.30 9.59
N CYS A 12 11.34 4.03 8.77
CA CYS A 12 11.37 4.03 7.30
C CYS A 12 10.21 4.88 6.76
N PHE A 13 10.46 5.77 5.80
CA PHE A 13 9.57 6.92 5.54
C PHE A 13 9.08 7.09 4.10
N LEU A 14 9.31 6.14 3.19
CA LEU A 14 9.04 6.36 1.77
C LEU A 14 7.83 5.54 1.28
N CYS A 15 6.63 6.11 1.46
CA CYS A 15 5.46 5.78 0.63
C CYS A 15 5.31 6.85 -0.47
N LEU A 16 5.17 6.43 -1.73
CA LEU A 16 5.13 7.35 -2.87
C LEU A 16 3.71 7.88 -3.11
N CYS A 17 3.58 9.20 -3.22
CA CYS A 17 2.30 9.85 -3.44
C CYS A 17 1.89 9.83 -4.92
N SER A 18 0.60 9.56 -5.21
CA SER A 18 0.11 9.43 -6.59
C SER A 18 0.29 10.69 -7.45
N TRP A 19 0.23 11.88 -6.84
CA TRP A 19 0.37 13.15 -7.56
C TRP A 19 1.73 13.30 -8.25
N LEU A 20 2.77 12.57 -7.82
CA LEU A 20 4.05 12.51 -8.52
C LEU A 20 3.89 12.02 -9.97
N LEU A 21 2.90 11.18 -10.22
CA LEU A 21 2.65 10.62 -11.55
C LEU A 21 1.90 11.59 -12.47
N GLN A 22 1.53 12.79 -12.01
CA GLN A 22 1.01 13.84 -12.89
C GLN A 22 2.01 14.24 -13.97
N ASP A 23 3.29 14.25 -13.60
CA ASP A 23 4.39 14.44 -14.54
C ASP A 23 4.56 13.18 -15.39
N SER A 24 4.26 13.30 -16.69
CA SER A 24 4.43 12.23 -17.67
C SER A 24 5.85 11.66 -17.75
N GLY A 25 6.86 12.48 -17.42
CA GLY A 25 8.28 12.12 -17.46
C GLY A 25 8.86 11.64 -16.13
N MET A 26 8.03 11.50 -15.09
CA MET A 26 8.47 11.15 -13.73
C MET A 26 9.33 9.88 -13.70
N ARG A 27 10.42 9.94 -12.93
CA ARG A 27 11.30 8.80 -12.63
C ARG A 27 11.45 8.68 -11.12
N LEU A 28 10.58 7.86 -10.53
CA LEU A 28 10.55 7.64 -9.08
C LEU A 28 11.85 6.96 -8.63
N ARG A 29 12.28 7.29 -7.40
CA ARG A 29 13.49 6.72 -6.78
C ARG A 29 14.74 6.95 -7.64
N THR A 30 14.89 8.17 -8.17
CA THR A 30 16.08 8.64 -8.90
C THR A 30 16.36 10.10 -8.54
N THR A 31 17.44 10.69 -9.04
CA THR A 31 17.75 12.12 -8.92
C THR A 31 16.92 13.03 -9.85
N HIS A 32 15.81 12.53 -10.40
CA HIS A 32 14.90 13.33 -11.21
C HIS A 32 14.46 14.61 -10.46
N PRO A 33 14.62 15.81 -11.03
CA PRO A 33 14.40 17.08 -10.32
C PRO A 33 13.04 17.18 -9.61
N GLY A 34 11.96 16.78 -10.29
CA GLY A 34 10.62 16.80 -9.70
C GLY A 34 10.45 15.81 -8.53
N PHE A 35 11.17 14.69 -8.56
CA PHE A 35 11.12 13.70 -7.49
C PHE A 35 11.91 14.15 -6.26
N ILE A 36 13.15 14.60 -6.45
CA ILE A 36 13.99 15.05 -5.33
C ILE A 36 13.44 16.32 -4.67
N GLN A 37 12.76 17.19 -5.42
CA GLN A 37 12.06 18.34 -4.86
C GLN A 37 10.93 17.90 -3.92
N ALA A 38 10.16 16.89 -4.32
CA ALA A 38 9.11 16.32 -3.48
C ALA A 38 9.68 15.68 -2.20
N VAL A 39 10.76 14.91 -2.33
CA VAL A 39 11.47 14.32 -1.19
C VAL A 39 11.97 15.39 -0.24
N ASN A 40 12.64 16.43 -0.74
CA ASN A 40 13.09 17.55 0.09
C ASN A 40 11.93 18.21 0.83
N THR A 41 10.84 18.52 0.12
CA THR A 41 9.65 19.14 0.72
C THR A 41 9.07 18.29 1.85
N PHE A 42 9.00 16.97 1.64
CA PHE A 42 8.54 16.04 2.66
C PHE A 42 9.50 15.99 3.86
N PHE A 43 10.81 15.86 3.61
CA PHE A 43 11.83 15.80 4.67
C PHE A 43 11.96 17.11 5.45
N ASP A 44 11.76 18.27 4.82
CA ASP A 44 11.73 19.57 5.49
C ASP A 44 10.60 19.67 6.53
N LYS A 45 9.54 18.86 6.39
CA LYS A 45 8.43 18.80 7.35
C LYS A 45 8.56 17.66 8.35
N LEU A 46 9.00 16.49 7.89
CA LEU A 46 9.09 15.29 8.71
C LEU A 46 10.30 15.32 9.64
N ILE A 47 11.51 15.53 9.09
CA ILE A 47 12.75 15.34 9.84
C ILE A 47 12.82 16.24 11.07
N PRO A 48 12.44 17.54 11.04
CA PRO A 48 12.45 18.37 12.24
C PRO A 48 11.60 17.82 13.40
N LYS A 49 10.53 17.06 13.11
CA LYS A 49 9.70 16.40 14.13
C LYS A 49 10.38 15.18 14.75
N LEU A 50 11.24 14.50 13.98
CA LEU A 50 11.98 13.31 14.41
C LEU A 50 13.28 13.65 15.12
N VAL A 51 13.88 14.79 14.79
CA VAL A 51 15.14 15.26 15.37
C VAL A 51 15.16 15.19 16.92
N PRO A 52 14.14 15.64 17.67
CA PRO A 52 14.13 15.53 19.13
C PRO A 52 13.92 14.10 19.66
N LEU A 53 13.45 13.17 18.82
CA LEU A 53 13.20 11.77 19.19
C LEU A 53 14.43 10.87 18.98
N GLN A 54 15.55 11.42 18.51
CA GLN A 54 16.82 10.71 18.39
C GLN A 54 17.41 10.35 19.75
N PHE A 55 18.03 9.17 19.86
CA PHE A 55 18.65 8.67 21.09
C PHE A 55 19.74 9.60 21.65
N LYS A 56 20.56 10.20 20.78
CA LYS A 56 21.52 11.25 21.14
C LYS A 56 20.87 12.50 21.74
N LYS A 57 19.56 12.66 21.60
CA LYS A 57 18.75 13.73 22.19
C LYS A 57 17.81 13.25 23.30
N GLY A 58 17.99 12.00 23.78
CA GLY A 58 17.19 11.39 24.84
C GLY A 58 15.89 10.73 24.37
N GLY A 59 15.70 10.55 23.05
CA GLY A 59 14.53 9.87 22.50
C GLY A 59 14.77 8.39 22.14
N PRO A 60 13.75 7.71 21.59
CA PRO A 60 13.82 6.27 21.32
C PRO A 60 14.53 5.86 20.01
N ILE A 61 14.74 6.79 19.07
CA ILE A 61 15.25 6.45 17.72
C ILE A 61 16.76 6.22 17.76
N ILE A 62 17.20 4.98 17.55
CA ILE A 62 18.62 4.59 17.57
C ILE A 62 19.26 4.47 16.18
N ALA A 63 18.45 4.35 15.14
CA ALA A 63 18.92 4.20 13.76
C ALA A 63 17.85 4.62 12.75
N VAL A 64 18.29 5.03 11.56
CA VAL A 64 17.42 5.45 10.45
C VAL A 64 17.84 4.76 9.16
N GLN A 65 16.88 4.16 8.48
CA GLN A 65 17.12 3.54 7.18
C GLN A 65 17.08 4.62 6.08
N VAL A 66 18.13 4.67 5.25
CA VAL A 66 18.30 5.67 4.18
C VAL A 66 17.32 5.40 3.04
N GLU A 67 17.23 4.16 2.58
CA GLU A 67 16.34 3.73 1.50
C GLU A 67 16.01 2.23 1.70
N ASN A 68 14.99 1.73 1.03
CA ASN A 68 14.48 0.37 1.15
C ASN A 68 14.76 -0.46 -0.10
N GLU A 69 15.68 -1.40 0.01
CA GLU A 69 15.99 -2.41 -1.03
C GLU A 69 16.29 -1.78 -2.38
N TYR A 70 17.02 -0.66 -2.35
CA TYR A 70 17.31 0.10 -3.55
C TYR A 70 18.13 -0.70 -4.56
N GLY A 71 18.98 -1.63 -4.12
CA GLY A 71 19.75 -2.51 -4.97
C GLY A 71 18.90 -3.40 -5.88
N SER A 72 17.66 -3.73 -5.49
CA SER A 72 16.71 -4.47 -6.34
C SER A 72 16.15 -3.59 -7.49
N PHE A 73 16.20 -2.27 -7.32
CA PHE A 73 15.74 -1.26 -8.28
C PHE A 73 16.91 -0.69 -9.09
N ALA A 74 17.88 -0.09 -8.40
CA ALA A 74 19.22 0.33 -8.80
C ALA A 74 19.29 1.05 -10.15
N LYS A 75 18.42 2.05 -10.36
CA LYS A 75 18.37 2.82 -11.61
C LYS A 75 19.34 4.02 -11.63
N ASP A 76 19.72 4.53 -10.47
CA ASP A 76 20.52 5.75 -10.33
C ASP A 76 21.46 5.65 -9.12
N GLN A 77 22.78 5.70 -9.37
CA GLN A 77 23.80 5.57 -8.34
C GLN A 77 23.92 6.81 -7.44
N SER A 78 23.52 7.99 -7.92
CA SER A 78 23.63 9.25 -7.17
C SER A 78 22.48 9.44 -6.19
N TYR A 79 21.36 8.74 -6.42
CA TYR A 79 20.13 8.92 -5.65
C TYR A 79 20.28 8.55 -4.17
N ILE A 80 20.93 7.43 -3.85
CA ILE A 80 21.05 7.00 -2.45
C ILE A 80 21.94 7.96 -1.63
N LEU A 81 22.97 8.53 -2.27
CA LEU A 81 23.82 9.55 -1.67
C LEU A 81 23.01 10.81 -1.39
N PHE A 82 22.18 11.25 -2.35
CA PHE A 82 21.27 12.38 -2.14
C PHE A 82 20.35 12.16 -0.93
N ILE A 83 19.74 10.97 -0.78
CA ILE A 83 18.86 10.70 0.36
C ILE A 83 19.62 10.74 1.69
N LYS A 84 20.82 10.14 1.72
CA LYS A 84 21.71 10.18 2.89
C LYS A 84 22.02 11.62 3.30
N GLU A 85 22.48 12.44 2.35
CA GLU A 85 22.81 13.85 2.59
C GLU A 85 21.57 14.66 3.00
N ALA A 86 20.41 14.37 2.42
CA ALA A 86 19.16 15.03 2.76
C ALA A 86 18.73 14.76 4.22
N LEU A 87 18.94 13.54 4.72
CA LEU A 87 18.71 13.18 6.13
C LEU A 87 19.71 13.88 7.06
N GLN A 88 21.01 13.81 6.75
CA GLN A 88 22.07 14.35 7.60
C GLN A 88 22.02 15.88 7.71
N SER A 89 21.84 16.56 6.57
CA SER A 89 21.73 18.02 6.52
C SER A 89 20.54 18.58 7.33
N ARG A 90 19.52 17.75 7.59
CA ARG A 90 18.33 18.10 8.39
C ARG A 90 18.41 17.66 9.84
N GLY A 91 19.57 17.15 10.28
CA GLY A 91 19.86 16.87 11.69
C GLY A 91 19.67 15.43 12.12
N ILE A 92 19.51 14.47 11.18
CA ILE A 92 19.68 13.05 11.51
C ILE A 92 21.16 12.77 11.76
N SER A 93 21.45 12.33 12.97
CA SER A 93 22.80 12.07 13.50
C SER A 93 22.97 10.66 14.04
N GLU A 94 21.89 9.87 14.05
CA GLU A 94 21.90 8.46 14.44
C GLU A 94 22.51 7.56 13.37
N LEU A 95 22.59 6.27 13.68
CA LEU A 95 23.10 5.26 12.79
C LEU A 95 22.31 5.23 11.48
N LEU A 96 22.99 5.45 10.35
CA LEU A 96 22.37 5.32 9.03
C LEU A 96 22.59 3.93 8.46
N LEU A 97 21.50 3.34 7.97
CA LEU A 97 21.43 1.97 7.52
C LEU A 97 20.87 1.87 6.09
N THR A 98 21.36 0.93 5.29
CA THR A 98 20.73 0.53 4.01
C THR A 98 20.37 -0.94 4.08
N SER A 99 19.29 -1.38 3.44
CA SER A 99 18.84 -2.77 3.51
C SER A 99 18.63 -3.32 2.10
N ASP A 100 19.26 -4.46 1.76
CA ASP A 100 19.14 -5.08 0.43
C ASP A 100 19.33 -6.61 0.43
N GLU A 101 18.70 -7.28 -0.53
CA GLU A 101 18.94 -8.70 -0.82
C GLU A 101 20.43 -8.99 -1.06
N HIS A 102 20.89 -10.18 -0.65
CA HIS A 102 22.28 -10.64 -0.83
C HIS A 102 22.87 -10.31 -2.24
N LYS A 103 22.10 -10.55 -3.30
CA LYS A 103 22.54 -10.35 -4.68
C LYS A 103 22.59 -8.87 -5.10
N ALA A 104 21.84 -8.02 -4.39
CA ALA A 104 21.63 -6.61 -4.66
C ALA A 104 22.53 -5.67 -3.82
N LEU A 105 23.21 -6.19 -2.79
CA LEU A 105 24.04 -5.41 -1.86
C LEU A 105 25.07 -4.48 -2.50
N LYS A 106 25.63 -4.86 -3.66
CA LYS A 106 26.61 -4.02 -4.37
C LYS A 106 26.02 -2.71 -4.88
N SER A 107 24.71 -2.69 -5.14
CA SER A 107 24.03 -1.60 -5.84
C SER A 107 23.13 -0.77 -4.93
N GLY A 108 22.83 -1.23 -3.71
CA GLY A 108 21.99 -0.52 -2.74
C GLY A 108 22.72 0.03 -1.52
N GLY A 109 24.04 -0.15 -1.42
CA GLY A 109 24.86 0.45 -0.37
C GLY A 109 25.24 1.91 -0.64
N VAL A 110 25.59 2.65 0.42
CA VAL A 110 26.16 4.00 0.35
C VAL A 110 27.38 4.12 1.27
N ASP A 111 28.45 4.78 0.80
CA ASP A 111 29.66 4.98 1.59
C ASP A 111 29.37 5.73 2.90
N GLY A 112 29.97 5.29 4.01
CA GLY A 112 29.76 5.87 5.34
C GLY A 112 28.38 5.59 5.97
N GLY A 113 27.51 4.82 5.32
CA GLY A 113 26.38 4.14 5.95
C GLY A 113 26.77 2.71 6.34
N ILE A 114 26.09 2.13 7.33
CA ILE A 114 26.25 0.69 7.59
C ILE A 114 25.30 -0.09 6.69
N LEU A 115 25.89 -1.07 6.02
CA LEU A 115 25.18 -2.01 5.18
C LEU A 115 24.45 -3.03 6.05
N ILE A 116 23.12 -3.07 5.93
CA ILE A 116 22.27 -4.13 6.44
C ILE A 116 21.86 -5.02 5.27
N ILE A 117 21.80 -6.32 5.52
CA ILE A 117 21.45 -7.32 4.52
C ILE A 117 20.02 -7.75 4.78
N THR A 118 19.15 -7.64 3.78
CA THR A 118 17.79 -8.18 3.81
C THR A 118 17.68 -9.50 3.07
N HIS A 119 16.68 -10.29 3.46
CA HIS A 119 16.28 -11.58 2.92
C HIS A 119 17.23 -12.77 3.10
N LEU A 120 16.92 -13.53 4.15
CA LEU A 120 17.15 -14.97 4.22
C LEU A 120 15.77 -15.63 4.16
N ASN A 121 15.42 -16.22 3.02
CA ASN A 121 14.27 -17.12 2.98
C ASN A 121 14.58 -18.29 3.94
N ILE A 122 13.58 -18.76 4.71
CA ILE A 122 13.70 -19.65 5.89
C ILE A 122 14.56 -20.90 5.69
N ASN A 123 14.86 -21.30 4.45
CA ASN A 123 15.44 -22.61 4.18
C ASN A 123 16.94 -22.65 3.84
N MET A 124 17.78 -21.73 4.33
CA MET A 124 19.21 -21.74 3.99
C MET A 124 20.14 -21.34 5.14
N HIS A 125 20.48 -22.28 6.03
CA HIS A 125 21.66 -22.19 6.92
C HIS A 125 22.94 -21.74 6.17
N THR A 126 23.03 -22.07 4.88
CA THR A 126 24.10 -21.68 3.97
C THR A 126 24.18 -20.17 3.76
N HIS A 127 23.05 -19.47 3.70
CA HIS A 127 23.02 -18.03 3.50
C HIS A 127 23.42 -17.26 4.78
N ILE A 128 22.92 -17.67 5.96
CA ILE A 128 23.37 -17.08 7.25
C ILE A 128 24.89 -17.19 7.38
N THR A 129 25.44 -18.35 7.04
CA THR A 129 26.89 -18.59 7.09
C THR A 129 27.66 -17.78 6.05
N TYR A 130 27.14 -17.65 4.82
CA TYR A 130 27.73 -16.80 3.79
C TYR A 130 27.77 -15.33 4.20
N VAL A 131 26.64 -14.82 4.72
CA VAL A 131 26.50 -13.44 5.20
C VAL A 131 27.48 -13.17 6.34
N PHE A 132 27.50 -14.04 7.36
CA PHE A 132 28.41 -13.92 8.49
C PHE A 132 29.88 -13.88 8.03
N LYS A 133 30.29 -14.74 7.10
CA LYS A 133 31.65 -14.77 6.55
C LYS A 133 32.01 -13.51 5.76
N LYS A 134 31.06 -12.93 5.01
CA LYS A 134 31.29 -11.70 4.25
C LYS A 134 31.40 -10.47 5.15
N MET A 135 30.63 -10.44 6.23
CA MET A 135 30.64 -9.33 7.19
C MET A 135 31.89 -9.37 8.08
N SER A 136 32.33 -10.54 8.54
CA SER A 136 33.55 -10.68 9.35
C SER A 136 34.84 -10.33 8.60
N GLN A 137 34.80 -10.26 7.27
CA GLN A 137 35.93 -9.90 6.40
C GLN A 137 36.00 -8.39 6.06
N LYS A 138 34.96 -7.62 6.35
CA LYS A 138 34.97 -6.15 6.15
C LYS A 138 35.12 -5.45 7.49
N SER A 139 36.10 -4.56 7.60
CA SER A 139 36.40 -3.73 8.78
C SER A 139 35.34 -2.66 9.07
N PHE A 140 34.06 -3.03 9.16
CA PHE A 140 33.00 -2.17 9.67
C PHE A 140 32.55 -2.74 11.01
N GLY A 141 32.89 -2.04 12.09
CA GLY A 141 32.68 -2.45 13.47
C GLY A 141 31.22 -2.41 13.94
N ILE A 142 30.31 -3.10 13.23
CA ILE A 142 28.93 -3.34 13.68
C ILE A 142 28.61 -4.83 13.59
N GLN A 143 28.35 -5.42 14.75
CA GLN A 143 28.01 -6.84 14.98
C GLN A 143 26.51 -7.13 14.80
N ASN A 144 25.71 -6.12 14.47
CA ASN A 144 24.26 -6.23 14.37
C ASN A 144 23.84 -6.45 12.92
N LEU A 145 23.54 -7.70 12.57
CA LEU A 145 22.63 -8.01 11.49
C LEU A 145 21.27 -7.41 11.86
N TYR A 146 20.58 -6.71 10.96
CA TYR A 146 19.12 -6.65 11.06
C TYR A 146 18.63 -7.59 9.98
N LEU A 147 18.26 -8.79 10.42
CA LEU A 147 17.56 -9.69 9.54
C LEU A 147 16.15 -9.16 9.36
N HIS A 148 15.87 -8.55 8.20
CA HIS A 148 14.51 -8.45 7.69
C HIS A 148 14.16 -9.83 7.15
N GLU A 149 13.58 -10.65 8.01
CA GLU A 149 12.89 -11.85 7.59
C GLU A 149 11.46 -11.44 7.24
N SER A 150 11.19 -11.20 5.96
CA SER A 150 9.82 -11.29 5.47
C SER A 150 9.50 -12.78 5.40
N ILE A 151 8.98 -13.37 6.47
CA ILE A 151 8.40 -14.70 6.30
C ILE A 151 7.10 -14.48 5.54
N THR A 152 7.15 -14.58 4.22
CA THR A 152 5.94 -14.55 3.40
C THR A 152 5.21 -15.86 3.67
N LEU A 153 4.38 -15.89 4.71
CA LEU A 153 3.64 -17.06 5.19
C LEU A 153 2.41 -17.38 4.35
N ASN A 154 2.46 -17.04 3.05
CA ASN A 154 1.41 -17.36 2.12
C ASN A 154 1.68 -18.73 1.48
N THR A 155 1.44 -19.82 2.22
CA THR A 155 0.97 -21.11 1.66
C THR A 155 0.42 -22.03 2.76
N VAL A 156 -0.55 -22.86 2.36
CA VAL A 156 -1.55 -23.58 3.17
C VAL A 156 -0.99 -24.80 3.96
N ASN A 157 0.24 -24.76 4.47
CA ASN A 157 0.82 -25.88 5.24
C ASN A 157 1.60 -25.38 6.47
N THR A 158 0.92 -25.33 7.62
CA THR A 158 1.34 -24.59 8.81
C THR A 158 2.28 -25.33 9.78
N SER A 159 2.41 -26.66 9.71
CA SER A 159 3.16 -27.41 10.74
C SER A 159 4.68 -27.43 10.53
N HIS A 160 5.16 -27.57 9.28
CA HIS A 160 6.59 -27.66 8.98
C HIS A 160 7.34 -26.32 9.11
N PHE A 161 6.66 -25.18 8.96
CA PHE A 161 7.30 -23.86 8.98
C PHE A 161 7.56 -23.31 10.39
N LEU A 162 6.81 -23.77 11.40
CA LEU A 162 6.96 -23.28 12.78
C LEU A 162 8.32 -23.65 13.40
N SER A 163 8.79 -24.88 13.17
CA SER A 163 10.11 -25.33 13.64
C SER A 163 11.26 -24.57 12.98
N ASP A 164 11.08 -24.18 11.73
CA ASP A 164 12.14 -23.59 10.91
C ASP A 164 12.37 -22.13 11.28
N MET A 165 11.30 -21.36 11.59
CA MET A 165 11.41 -20.00 12.09
C MET A 165 12.17 -19.94 13.43
N VAL A 166 11.77 -20.72 14.44
CA VAL A 166 12.41 -20.71 15.76
C VAL A 166 13.88 -21.14 15.66
N SER A 167 14.17 -22.12 14.81
CA SER A 167 15.55 -22.58 14.57
C SER A 167 16.40 -21.50 13.89
N THR A 168 15.82 -20.76 12.96
CA THR A 168 16.47 -19.64 12.26
C THR A 168 16.77 -18.50 13.22
N VAL A 169 15.78 -18.02 13.98
CA VAL A 169 15.95 -16.98 15.00
C VAL A 169 16.98 -17.40 16.05
N ARG A 170 16.93 -18.65 16.52
CA ARG A 170 17.94 -19.19 17.44
C ARG A 170 19.35 -19.14 16.86
N GLU A 171 19.53 -19.55 15.61
CA GLU A 171 20.85 -19.55 14.96
C GLU A 171 21.43 -18.15 14.82
N ILE A 172 20.59 -17.17 14.47
CA ILE A 172 20.97 -15.75 14.39
C ILE A 172 21.45 -15.26 15.76
N LEU A 173 20.66 -15.49 16.81
CA LEU A 173 20.99 -15.06 18.17
C LEU A 173 22.24 -15.78 18.71
N ARG A 174 22.43 -17.07 18.42
CA ARG A 174 23.64 -17.82 18.82
C ARG A 174 24.92 -17.26 18.21
N ARG A 175 24.83 -16.56 17.08
CA ARG A 175 25.96 -15.92 16.40
C ARG A 175 26.19 -14.47 16.86
N GLY A 176 25.45 -13.99 17.86
CA GLY A 176 25.55 -12.61 18.35
C GLY A 176 24.98 -11.58 17.38
N MET A 177 24.12 -12.01 16.45
CA MET A 177 23.49 -11.15 15.44
C MET A 177 22.12 -10.66 15.92
N SER A 178 21.66 -9.50 15.43
CA SER A 178 20.32 -8.97 15.74
C SER A 178 19.28 -9.41 14.68
N VAL A 179 18.00 -9.18 14.95
CA VAL A 179 16.88 -9.57 14.08
C VAL A 179 15.75 -8.55 14.16
N ASN A 180 15.07 -8.30 13.04
CA ASN A 180 13.83 -7.52 12.98
C ASN A 180 12.73 -8.35 12.32
N LEU A 181 11.68 -8.69 13.06
CA LEU A 181 10.63 -9.60 12.58
C LEU A 181 9.65 -8.87 11.67
N TYR A 182 9.62 -9.23 10.38
CA TYR A 182 8.68 -8.67 9.41
C TYR A 182 7.63 -9.72 9.00
N MET A 183 6.38 -9.64 9.45
CA MET A 183 5.82 -8.72 10.44
C MET A 183 5.81 -9.36 11.82
N PHE A 184 6.09 -8.59 12.87
CA PHE A 184 5.74 -8.99 14.24
C PHE A 184 4.23 -8.88 14.49
N HIS A 185 3.64 -7.79 13.99
CA HIS A 185 2.21 -7.57 13.85
C HIS A 185 2.00 -6.83 12.53
N GLY A 186 1.17 -7.38 11.64
CA GLY A 186 0.92 -6.76 10.34
C GLY A 186 -0.34 -5.89 10.32
N GLY A 187 -1.43 -6.34 10.95
CA GLY A 187 -2.69 -5.57 11.02
C GLY A 187 -3.47 -5.58 9.70
N SER A 188 -3.98 -4.42 9.30
CA SER A 188 -4.85 -4.27 8.13
C SER A 188 -4.46 -3.08 7.25
N SER A 189 -4.56 -3.25 5.93
CA SER A 189 -4.53 -2.16 4.96
C SER A 189 -5.93 -1.59 4.77
N PHE A 190 -6.30 -0.59 5.57
CA PHE A 190 -7.64 0.00 5.54
C PHE A 190 -7.94 0.76 4.24
N GLY A 191 -9.23 0.79 3.87
CA GLY A 191 -9.71 1.53 2.69
C GLY A 191 -8.97 1.15 1.41
N PHE A 192 -8.45 2.15 0.71
CA PHE A 192 -7.70 1.97 -0.55
C PHE A 192 -6.18 1.95 -0.37
N MET A 193 -5.70 1.62 0.84
CA MET A 193 -4.26 1.61 1.13
C MET A 193 -3.52 0.36 0.65
N SER A 194 -4.25 -0.69 0.24
CA SER A 194 -3.64 -1.91 -0.29
C SER A 194 -2.78 -1.65 -1.53
N GLY A 195 -1.62 -2.31 -1.57
CA GLY A 195 -0.72 -2.29 -2.73
C GLY A 195 -1.09 -3.34 -3.79
N ALA A 196 -0.25 -3.43 -4.82
CA ALA A 196 -0.32 -4.49 -5.82
C ALA A 196 1.07 -5.01 -6.22
N LEU A 197 1.11 -6.15 -6.91
CA LEU A 197 2.30 -6.72 -7.54
C LEU A 197 2.17 -6.65 -9.05
N ALA A 198 3.28 -6.47 -9.77
CA ALA A 198 3.31 -6.45 -11.24
C ALA A 198 3.70 -7.79 -11.88
N ASN A 199 4.52 -8.60 -11.21
CA ASN A 199 5.13 -9.81 -11.76
C ASN A 199 4.55 -11.07 -11.07
N PRO A 200 4.26 -12.16 -11.82
CA PRO A 200 4.32 -12.28 -13.29
C PRO A 200 3.18 -11.56 -14.03
N SER A 201 2.15 -11.12 -13.31
CA SER A 201 1.06 -10.28 -13.81
C SER A 201 0.52 -9.40 -12.67
N TYR A 202 -0.27 -8.38 -13.02
CA TYR A 202 -0.89 -7.50 -12.03
C TYR A 202 -1.76 -8.29 -11.05
N ARG A 203 -1.53 -8.11 -9.75
CA ARG A 203 -2.34 -8.69 -8.68
C ARG A 203 -2.48 -7.68 -7.53
N ALA A 204 -3.70 -7.22 -7.30
CA ALA A 204 -4.05 -6.46 -6.11
C ALA A 204 -3.84 -7.31 -4.85
N LEU A 205 -3.33 -6.70 -3.78
CA LEU A 205 -3.22 -7.35 -2.48
C LEU A 205 -4.53 -7.22 -1.71
N VAL A 206 -4.83 -8.23 -0.89
CA VAL A 206 -6.01 -8.21 -0.02
C VAL A 206 -5.85 -7.18 1.10
N PRO A 207 -6.95 -6.64 1.67
CA PRO A 207 -6.88 -5.69 2.79
C PRO A 207 -6.26 -6.28 4.06
N SER A 208 -6.47 -7.57 4.34
CA SER A 208 -5.84 -8.22 5.48
C SER A 208 -4.33 -8.21 5.33
N TYR A 209 -3.65 -7.68 6.34
CA TYR A 209 -2.20 -7.68 6.43
C TYR A 209 -1.74 -8.54 7.61
N ASP A 210 -2.53 -9.55 8.01
CA ASP A 210 -2.26 -10.50 9.09
C ASP A 210 -0.83 -11.09 9.00
N TYR A 211 -0.43 -11.42 7.76
CA TYR A 211 0.90 -11.94 7.43
C TYR A 211 1.23 -13.29 8.10
N ASP A 212 0.27 -13.92 8.78
CA ASP A 212 0.48 -15.05 9.70
C ASP A 212 1.58 -14.72 10.74
N ALA A 213 1.63 -13.45 11.14
CA ALA A 213 2.61 -12.90 12.05
C ALA A 213 2.50 -13.50 13.49
N PRO A 214 3.50 -13.28 14.37
CA PRO A 214 3.36 -13.58 15.79
C PRO A 214 2.07 -13.04 16.41
N LEU A 215 1.65 -11.85 16.02
CA LEU A 215 0.33 -11.30 16.36
C LEU A 215 -0.57 -11.32 15.13
N SER A 216 -1.81 -11.83 15.29
CA SER A 216 -2.81 -11.82 14.22
C SER A 216 -3.19 -10.41 13.79
N GLU A 217 -3.98 -10.28 12.73
CA GLU A 217 -4.57 -9.02 12.25
C GLU A 217 -5.29 -8.25 13.38
N SER A 218 -6.01 -8.95 14.26
CA SER A 218 -6.69 -8.34 15.42
C SER A 218 -5.84 -8.30 16.69
N GLY A 219 -4.53 -8.60 16.61
CA GLY A 219 -3.59 -8.53 17.72
C GLY A 219 -3.59 -9.73 18.66
N GLU A 220 -4.17 -10.87 18.28
CA GLU A 220 -4.16 -12.08 19.12
C GLU A 220 -2.81 -12.77 19.12
N TYR A 221 -2.44 -13.38 20.25
CA TYR A 221 -1.22 -14.17 20.36
C TYR A 221 -1.33 -15.47 19.59
N THR A 222 -0.47 -15.67 18.59
CA THR A 222 -0.38 -16.94 17.86
C THR A 222 0.61 -17.90 18.51
N SER A 223 0.63 -19.16 18.05
CA SER A 223 1.65 -20.14 18.47
C SER A 223 3.08 -19.62 18.22
N LYS A 224 3.29 -18.80 17.18
CA LYS A 224 4.61 -18.20 16.89
C LYS A 224 5.03 -17.20 17.95
N TYR A 225 4.11 -16.38 18.46
CA TYR A 225 4.39 -15.46 19.57
C TYR A 225 4.89 -16.22 20.79
N HIS A 226 4.19 -17.28 21.20
CA HIS A 226 4.58 -18.06 22.38
C HIS A 226 5.94 -18.74 22.21
N LEU A 227 6.22 -19.30 21.02
CA LEU A 227 7.51 -19.94 20.73
C LEU A 227 8.66 -18.93 20.69
N LEU A 228 8.46 -17.76 20.09
CA LEU A 228 9.46 -16.68 20.09
C LEU A 228 9.70 -16.14 21.49
N ARG A 229 8.63 -15.94 22.27
CA ARG A 229 8.71 -15.49 23.66
C ARG A 229 9.49 -16.48 24.52
N ASP A 230 9.24 -17.79 24.38
CA ASP A 230 10.03 -18.84 25.05
C ASP A 230 11.51 -18.78 24.64
N LEU A 231 11.79 -18.69 23.33
CA LEU A 231 13.16 -18.61 22.83
C LEU A 231 13.90 -17.40 23.41
N LEU A 232 13.30 -16.21 23.32
CA LEU A 232 13.90 -14.95 23.79
C LEU A 232 14.08 -14.93 25.31
N SER A 233 13.21 -15.63 26.06
CA SER A 233 13.37 -15.77 27.52
C SER A 233 14.69 -16.42 27.94
N ARG A 234 15.37 -17.12 27.04
CA ARG A 234 16.66 -17.78 27.28
C ARG A 234 17.88 -16.88 27.00
N TYR A 235 17.68 -15.75 26.32
CA TYR A 235 18.73 -14.79 25.97
C TYR A 235 18.74 -13.54 26.85
N LYS A 236 17.82 -13.45 27.83
CA LYS A 236 17.76 -12.36 28.81
C LYS A 236 18.87 -12.48 29.85
N ASN A 237 19.25 -11.35 30.44
CA ASN A 237 20.05 -11.35 31.66
C ASN A 237 19.26 -12.03 32.80
N SER A 238 19.95 -12.78 33.65
CA SER A 238 19.35 -13.64 34.68
C SER A 238 18.45 -12.90 35.69
N SER A 239 18.54 -11.56 35.78
CA SER A 239 17.75 -10.71 36.68
C SER A 239 16.40 -10.25 36.12
N ASP A 240 16.17 -10.33 34.81
CA ASP A 240 15.01 -9.68 34.19
C ASP A 240 13.93 -10.70 33.85
N SER A 241 12.67 -10.41 34.15
CA SER A 241 11.52 -11.18 33.66
C SER A 241 10.96 -10.51 32.42
N LEU A 242 10.44 -11.29 31.46
CA LEU A 242 9.73 -10.71 30.33
C LEU A 242 8.44 -10.07 30.86
N PRO A 243 8.04 -8.89 30.36
CA PRO A 243 6.82 -8.22 30.80
C PRO A 243 5.61 -9.10 30.57
N ASP A 244 4.63 -9.03 31.46
CA ASP A 244 3.38 -9.78 31.34
C ASP A 244 2.69 -9.52 29.99
N MET A 245 1.97 -10.51 29.49
CA MET A 245 1.21 -10.38 28.24
C MET A 245 -0.01 -9.48 28.51
N PRO A 246 -0.18 -8.37 27.75
CA PRO A 246 -1.39 -7.57 27.81
C PRO A 246 -2.67 -8.40 27.66
N VAL A 247 -3.74 -7.97 28.32
CA VAL A 247 -5.05 -8.61 28.18
C VAL A 247 -5.59 -8.33 26.77
N LEU A 248 -6.06 -9.37 26.08
CA LEU A 248 -6.64 -9.26 24.76
C LEU A 248 -8.01 -8.57 24.81
N HIS A 249 -8.34 -7.86 23.72
CA HIS A 249 -9.66 -7.26 23.55
C HIS A 249 -10.74 -8.34 23.41
N TYR A 250 -11.91 -8.06 23.98
CA TYR A 250 -13.09 -8.91 23.83
C TYR A 250 -13.57 -8.89 22.38
N ARG A 251 -14.02 -10.06 21.89
CA ARG A 251 -14.66 -10.22 20.58
C ARG A 251 -16.11 -10.62 20.79
N GLU A 252 -16.99 -9.98 20.04
CA GLU A 252 -18.42 -10.24 20.08
C GLU A 252 -18.92 -10.57 18.68
N ALA A 253 -19.85 -11.52 18.59
CA ALA A 253 -20.60 -11.74 17.38
C ALA A 253 -21.77 -10.75 17.34
N TYR A 254 -21.84 -9.94 16.29
CA TYR A 254 -22.99 -9.08 16.04
C TYR A 254 -24.11 -9.89 15.40
N GLU A 255 -25.35 -9.51 15.68
CA GLU A 255 -26.52 -9.99 14.95
C GLU A 255 -26.45 -9.55 13.47
N PRO A 256 -27.12 -10.26 12.55
CA PRO A 256 -27.13 -9.86 11.14
C PRO A 256 -27.63 -8.42 10.93
N ALA A 257 -26.82 -7.60 10.29
CA ALA A 257 -27.23 -6.25 9.87
C ALA A 257 -28.18 -6.35 8.66
N ILE A 258 -29.37 -5.76 8.78
CA ILE A 258 -30.36 -5.69 7.71
C ILE A 258 -30.26 -4.32 7.05
N MET A 259 -29.99 -4.28 5.74
CA MET A 259 -29.96 -3.03 4.97
C MET A 259 -31.36 -2.66 4.49
N TYR A 260 -31.92 -1.57 5.02
CA TYR A 260 -33.23 -1.06 4.63
C TYR A 260 -33.19 0.00 3.53
N GLN A 261 -32.06 0.69 3.40
CA GLN A 261 -31.89 1.81 2.47
C GLN A 261 -30.72 1.54 1.54
N HIS A 262 -30.87 1.97 0.30
CA HIS A 262 -29.81 1.92 -0.71
C HIS A 262 -29.87 3.17 -1.58
N LEU A 263 -28.72 3.60 -2.09
CA LEU A 263 -28.61 4.67 -3.07
C LEU A 263 -27.83 4.13 -4.26
N SER A 264 -28.46 4.14 -5.45
CA SER A 264 -27.78 3.73 -6.67
C SER A 264 -26.67 4.74 -7.01
N LEU A 265 -25.61 4.27 -7.67
CA LEU A 265 -24.54 5.16 -8.17
C LEU A 265 -25.12 6.26 -9.09
N TRP A 266 -26.13 5.95 -9.88
CA TRP A 266 -26.71 6.88 -10.85
C TRP A 266 -27.49 8.00 -10.16
N ASP A 267 -28.24 7.68 -9.12
CA ASP A 267 -28.96 8.67 -8.32
C ASP A 267 -27.98 9.52 -7.52
N ALA A 268 -26.93 8.92 -6.97
CA ALA A 268 -25.84 9.64 -6.32
C ALA A 268 -25.18 10.66 -7.26
N LEU A 269 -24.94 10.32 -8.53
CA LEU A 269 -24.38 11.24 -9.52
C LEU A 269 -25.30 12.43 -9.83
N ILE A 270 -26.63 12.21 -9.88
CA ILE A 270 -27.61 13.29 -10.06
C ILE A 270 -27.53 14.27 -8.89
N GLN A 271 -27.44 13.76 -7.65
CA GLN A 271 -27.30 14.59 -6.46
C GLN A 271 -25.98 15.36 -6.44
N LEU A 272 -24.85 14.72 -6.81
CA LEU A 272 -23.56 15.39 -6.89
C LEU A 272 -23.57 16.57 -7.87
N PHE A 273 -24.28 16.44 -8.99
CA PHE A 273 -24.46 17.53 -9.95
C PHE A 273 -25.22 18.72 -9.33
N GLN A 274 -26.28 18.45 -8.56
CA GLN A 274 -27.03 19.47 -7.83
C GLN A 274 -26.16 20.17 -6.77
N LEU A 275 -25.24 19.43 -6.13
CA LEU A 275 -24.26 19.94 -5.16
C LEU A 275 -23.05 20.64 -5.80
N SER A 276 -23.12 21.01 -7.09
CA SER A 276 -22.09 21.75 -7.84
C SER A 276 -20.75 21.02 -8.02
N LEU A 277 -20.68 19.69 -7.84
CA LEU A 277 -19.53 18.90 -8.27
C LEU A 277 -19.63 18.61 -9.77
N GLN A 278 -19.10 19.54 -10.57
CA GLN A 278 -19.17 19.44 -12.02
C GLN A 278 -18.22 18.34 -12.55
N PRO A 279 -18.70 17.47 -13.45
CA PRO A 279 -17.84 16.50 -14.09
C PRO A 279 -16.79 17.18 -14.96
N PHE A 280 -15.65 16.53 -15.12
CA PHE A 280 -14.59 17.01 -15.98
C PHE A 280 -14.83 16.53 -17.42
N LYS A 281 -14.97 17.48 -18.35
CA LYS A 281 -15.13 17.18 -19.78
C LYS A 281 -13.77 17.21 -20.48
N SER A 282 -13.49 16.19 -21.28
CA SER A 282 -12.25 16.08 -22.04
C SER A 282 -12.46 15.37 -23.36
N ALA A 283 -11.80 15.83 -24.42
CA ALA A 283 -11.84 15.18 -25.73
C ALA A 283 -11.22 13.77 -25.71
N LYS A 284 -10.28 13.50 -24.80
CA LYS A 284 -9.58 12.22 -24.64
C LYS A 284 -9.75 11.69 -23.22
N PRO A 285 -9.60 10.36 -22.99
CA PRO A 285 -9.49 9.83 -21.64
C PRO A 285 -8.38 10.52 -20.84
N VAL A 286 -8.61 10.73 -19.54
CA VAL A 286 -7.63 11.31 -18.61
C VAL A 286 -7.51 10.40 -17.39
N ASN A 287 -6.29 10.01 -17.06
CA ASN A 287 -6.02 9.18 -15.88
C ASN A 287 -6.36 9.91 -14.57
N MET A 288 -6.53 9.14 -13.50
CA MET A 288 -6.95 9.62 -12.18
C MET A 288 -6.03 10.72 -11.64
N GLU A 289 -4.71 10.56 -11.80
CA GLU A 289 -3.73 11.51 -11.29
C GLU A 289 -3.81 12.86 -11.99
N ASN A 290 -4.18 12.90 -13.26
CA ASN A 290 -4.25 14.14 -14.05
C ASN A 290 -5.63 14.82 -14.03
N LEU A 291 -6.59 14.29 -13.26
CA LEU A 291 -7.88 14.96 -13.09
C LEU A 291 -7.72 16.30 -12.33
N PRO A 292 -8.45 17.37 -12.70
CA PRO A 292 -8.35 18.67 -12.05
C PRO A 292 -9.15 18.73 -10.73
N VAL A 293 -8.97 17.73 -9.87
CA VAL A 293 -9.63 17.59 -8.56
C VAL A 293 -8.61 17.70 -7.43
N ASN A 294 -9.07 17.79 -6.18
CA ASN A 294 -8.22 17.81 -4.98
C ASN A 294 -7.13 18.89 -5.05
N SER A 295 -7.53 20.14 -5.32
CA SER A 295 -6.61 21.27 -5.50
C SER A 295 -5.56 21.02 -6.59
N ARG A 296 -5.99 20.37 -7.69
CA ARG A 296 -5.15 19.95 -8.83
C ARG A 296 -4.10 18.88 -8.53
N ASN A 297 -4.22 18.17 -7.41
CA ASN A 297 -3.35 17.01 -7.10
C ASN A 297 -3.87 15.69 -7.69
N GLY A 298 -5.02 15.73 -8.38
CA GLY A 298 -5.61 14.53 -8.97
C GLY A 298 -6.39 13.69 -7.98
N GLN A 299 -6.92 12.57 -8.48
CA GLN A 299 -7.58 11.56 -7.69
C GLN A 299 -6.58 10.45 -7.32
N SER A 300 -6.35 10.26 -6.02
CA SER A 300 -5.41 9.25 -5.53
C SER A 300 -6.02 7.84 -5.46
N TYR A 301 -7.28 7.72 -5.04
CA TYR A 301 -7.91 6.44 -4.69
C TYR A 301 -9.37 6.39 -5.15
N GLY A 302 -10.01 5.24 -4.96
CA GLY A 302 -11.42 5.04 -5.29
C GLY A 302 -11.66 4.67 -6.75
N TYR A 303 -12.77 5.19 -7.27
CA TYR A 303 -13.31 4.87 -8.59
C TYR A 303 -13.38 6.11 -9.49
N THR A 304 -13.33 5.92 -10.79
CA THR A 304 -13.53 7.00 -11.77
C THR A 304 -14.50 6.53 -12.83
N LEU A 305 -15.58 7.27 -13.01
CA LEU A 305 -16.56 7.01 -14.06
C LEU A 305 -16.23 7.82 -15.30
N TYR A 306 -16.12 7.14 -16.44
CA TYR A 306 -15.91 7.75 -17.75
C TYR A 306 -17.14 7.52 -18.62
N GLU A 307 -17.80 8.58 -19.06
CA GLU A 307 -18.98 8.51 -19.92
C GLU A 307 -18.71 9.11 -21.29
N THR A 308 -19.20 8.47 -22.34
CA THR A 308 -19.18 8.99 -23.71
C THR A 308 -20.42 8.52 -24.48
N ILE A 309 -20.70 9.17 -25.62
CA ILE A 309 -21.82 8.80 -26.48
C ILE A 309 -21.29 7.98 -27.66
N ILE A 310 -21.74 6.73 -27.77
CA ILE A 310 -21.52 5.90 -28.95
C ILE A 310 -22.70 6.07 -29.90
N ARG A 311 -22.44 6.01 -31.22
CA ARG A 311 -23.49 6.15 -32.26
C ARG A 311 -23.77 4.85 -33.03
N ARG A 312 -22.91 3.85 -32.84
CA ARG A 312 -22.94 2.56 -33.51
C ARG A 312 -22.53 1.50 -32.50
N GLY A 313 -23.05 0.30 -32.67
CA GLY A 313 -22.58 -0.89 -31.97
C GLY A 313 -21.26 -1.39 -32.54
N GLY A 314 -20.64 -2.34 -31.85
CA GLY A 314 -19.38 -2.90 -32.29
C GLY A 314 -18.51 -3.49 -31.19
N LEU A 315 -17.29 -3.84 -31.57
CA LEU A 315 -16.31 -4.42 -30.67
C LEU A 315 -15.60 -3.33 -29.87
N LEU A 316 -15.75 -3.37 -28.55
CA LEU A 316 -15.06 -2.51 -27.60
C LEU A 316 -13.74 -3.15 -27.16
N GLN A 317 -12.65 -2.38 -27.26
CA GLN A 317 -11.29 -2.83 -26.96
C GLN A 317 -10.53 -1.76 -26.17
N SER A 318 -9.87 -2.17 -25.09
CA SER A 318 -9.02 -1.31 -24.26
C SER A 318 -7.53 -1.46 -24.55
N GLY A 319 -7.11 -2.61 -25.10
CA GLY A 319 -5.72 -3.02 -24.98
C GLY A 319 -5.31 -3.04 -23.50
N ASP A 320 -4.21 -2.37 -23.18
CA ASP A 320 -3.65 -2.25 -21.82
C ASP A 320 -3.91 -0.85 -21.17
N ASN A 321 -4.98 -0.19 -21.63
CA ASN A 321 -5.31 1.20 -21.24
C ASN A 321 -6.26 1.33 -20.04
N VAL A 322 -6.75 0.22 -19.48
CA VAL A 322 -7.57 0.19 -18.26
C VAL A 322 -6.69 -0.18 -17.07
N ARG A 323 -6.67 0.66 -16.03
CA ARG A 323 -5.87 0.48 -14.82
C ARG A 323 -6.75 0.69 -13.57
N ASP A 324 -7.31 -0.32 -12.92
CA ASP A 324 -7.01 -1.76 -13.09
C ASP A 324 -8.21 -2.58 -13.55
N ARG A 325 -9.40 -2.26 -13.07
CA ARG A 325 -10.63 -3.00 -13.38
C ARG A 325 -11.71 -2.04 -13.85
N ALA A 326 -12.39 -2.35 -14.95
CA ALA A 326 -13.51 -1.54 -15.44
C ALA A 326 -14.79 -2.35 -15.55
N LEU A 327 -15.86 -1.86 -14.94
CA LEU A 327 -17.23 -2.29 -15.20
C LEU A 327 -17.79 -1.47 -16.36
N VAL A 328 -18.49 -2.12 -17.30
CA VAL A 328 -19.04 -1.48 -18.49
C VAL A 328 -20.56 -1.42 -18.39
N PHE A 329 -21.10 -0.25 -18.70
CA PHE A 329 -22.53 0.02 -18.71
C PHE A 329 -22.95 0.66 -20.04
N VAL A 330 -24.13 0.31 -20.53
CA VAL A 330 -24.76 0.95 -21.68
C VAL A 330 -26.14 1.43 -21.25
N ASP A 331 -26.39 2.73 -21.39
CA ASP A 331 -27.59 3.39 -20.89
C ASP A 331 -27.88 3.03 -19.42
N ARG A 332 -26.81 2.98 -18.60
CA ARG A 332 -26.79 2.62 -17.16
C ARG A 332 -27.03 1.14 -16.84
N SER A 333 -27.33 0.30 -17.82
CA SER A 333 -27.42 -1.16 -17.62
C SER A 333 -26.05 -1.80 -17.66
N TYR A 334 -25.72 -2.64 -16.67
CA TYR A 334 -24.45 -3.38 -16.61
C TYR A 334 -24.39 -4.45 -17.71
N ILE A 335 -23.28 -4.49 -18.45
CA ILE A 335 -23.08 -5.47 -19.53
C ILE A 335 -21.83 -6.34 -19.35
N GLY A 336 -21.04 -6.11 -18.29
CA GLY A 336 -19.92 -6.98 -17.93
C GLY A 336 -18.63 -6.26 -17.54
N LEU A 337 -17.65 -7.06 -17.12
CA LEU A 337 -16.25 -6.63 -16.91
C LEU A 337 -15.54 -6.37 -18.25
N PHE A 338 -14.76 -5.29 -18.32
CA PHE A 338 -14.01 -4.95 -19.52
C PHE A 338 -12.85 -5.94 -19.74
N LYS A 339 -13.06 -6.90 -20.65
CA LYS A 339 -12.00 -7.75 -21.23
C LYS A 339 -11.99 -7.61 -22.75
N ARG A 340 -13.14 -7.86 -23.36
CA ARG A 340 -13.48 -7.66 -24.77
C ARG A 340 -15.00 -7.78 -24.85
N GLN A 341 -15.69 -6.74 -25.27
CA GLN A 341 -17.17 -6.73 -25.26
C GLN A 341 -17.72 -6.34 -26.62
N SER A 342 -18.83 -6.97 -27.01
CA SER A 342 -19.60 -6.56 -28.19
C SER A 342 -20.76 -5.71 -27.72
N LEU A 343 -20.90 -4.52 -28.30
CA LEU A 343 -21.98 -3.58 -28.01
C LEU A 343 -23.02 -3.62 -29.13
N GLU A 344 -24.29 -3.53 -28.76
CA GLU A 344 -25.41 -3.46 -29.70
C GLU A 344 -25.49 -2.12 -30.43
N LEU A 345 -26.25 -2.09 -31.53
CA LEU A 345 -26.45 -0.90 -32.36
C LEU A 345 -27.32 0.17 -31.67
N GLY A 346 -27.00 1.45 -31.90
CA GLY A 346 -27.79 2.61 -31.46
C GLY A 346 -26.95 3.79 -30.99
N ARG A 347 -27.58 4.96 -30.84
CA ARG A 347 -26.99 6.09 -30.10
C ARG A 347 -27.26 5.85 -28.61
N ARG A 348 -26.21 5.58 -27.83
CA ARG A 348 -26.31 5.17 -26.43
C ARG A 348 -25.20 5.81 -25.60
N THR A 349 -25.42 5.95 -24.29
CA THR A 349 -24.39 6.36 -23.35
C THR A 349 -23.58 5.14 -22.94
N LEU A 350 -22.27 5.15 -23.21
CA LEU A 350 -21.34 4.16 -22.73
C LEU A 350 -20.67 4.72 -21.47
N SER A 351 -20.76 3.99 -20.36
CA SER A 351 -20.13 4.36 -19.10
C SER A 351 -19.14 3.27 -18.65
N LEU A 352 -17.94 3.69 -18.28
CA LEU A 352 -16.86 2.83 -17.77
C LEU A 352 -16.55 3.22 -16.34
N LEU A 353 -16.97 2.40 -15.37
CA LEU A 353 -16.62 2.60 -13.97
C LEU A 353 -15.30 1.89 -13.69
N VAL A 354 -14.22 2.66 -13.58
CA VAL A 354 -12.86 2.15 -13.41
C VAL A 354 -12.45 2.22 -11.96
N GLU A 355 -11.96 1.12 -11.43
CA GLU A 355 -11.48 0.96 -10.06
C GLU A 355 -9.96 0.94 -10.02
N ASN A 356 -9.40 1.72 -9.09
CA ASN A 356 -8.01 1.59 -8.67
C ASN A 356 -7.92 0.51 -7.59
N CYS A 357 -7.48 -0.70 -7.96
CA CYS A 357 -7.38 -1.83 -7.04
C CYS A 357 -6.07 -1.84 -6.22
N GLY A 358 -5.26 -0.78 -6.32
CA GLY A 358 -3.96 -0.65 -5.65
C GLY A 358 -2.82 -0.44 -6.64
N ARG A 359 -1.92 0.48 -6.31
CA ARG A 359 -0.70 0.73 -7.11
C ARG A 359 0.36 -0.31 -6.80
N VAL A 360 1.11 -0.70 -7.83
CA VAL A 360 2.29 -1.56 -7.64
C VAL A 360 3.29 -0.83 -6.75
N HIS A 361 3.76 -1.50 -5.70
CA HIS A 361 4.62 -0.90 -4.67
C HIS A 361 6.09 -1.35 -4.76
N GLN A 362 6.41 -2.26 -5.68
CA GLN A 362 7.78 -2.77 -5.86
C GLN A 362 8.17 -2.94 -7.33
N GLY A 363 9.47 -2.98 -7.58
CA GLY A 363 10.04 -3.22 -8.91
C GLY A 363 10.07 -1.98 -9.81
N ARG A 364 10.23 -2.21 -11.12
CA ARG A 364 10.50 -1.13 -12.09
C ARG A 364 9.26 -0.47 -12.67
N GLU A 365 8.08 -0.99 -12.35
CA GLU A 365 6.79 -0.57 -12.91
C GLU A 365 6.14 0.60 -12.14
N LEU A 366 6.81 1.13 -11.11
CA LEU A 366 6.32 2.24 -10.28
C LEU A 366 5.91 3.46 -11.11
N ASP A 367 6.74 3.83 -12.09
CA ASP A 367 6.53 5.00 -12.97
C ASP A 367 5.29 4.84 -13.89
N LYS A 368 4.78 3.61 -14.02
CA LYS A 368 3.62 3.27 -14.87
C LYS A 368 2.31 3.13 -14.09
N GLN A 369 2.30 3.42 -12.79
CA GLN A 369 1.14 3.19 -11.91
C GLN A 369 0.08 4.29 -11.95
N ARG A 370 -0.10 4.94 -13.12
CA ARG A 370 -1.26 5.80 -13.36
C ARG A 370 -2.52 4.95 -13.43
N LYS A 371 -3.63 5.45 -12.89
CA LYS A 371 -4.88 4.69 -12.73
C LYS A 371 -6.02 5.31 -13.52
N GLY A 372 -7.12 4.58 -13.67
CA GLY A 372 -8.23 4.95 -14.55
C GLY A 372 -7.95 4.56 -16.00
N LEU A 373 -8.29 5.43 -16.94
CA LEU A 373 -7.99 5.25 -18.36
C LEU A 373 -6.68 5.98 -18.72
N VAL A 374 -5.65 5.19 -19.07
CA VAL A 374 -4.30 5.70 -19.37
C VAL A 374 -4.03 5.88 -20.87
N GLY A 375 -5.01 5.57 -21.71
CA GLY A 375 -4.93 5.69 -23.16
C GLY A 375 -6.30 5.53 -23.82
N ASP A 376 -6.31 5.47 -25.15
CA ASP A 376 -7.53 5.40 -25.93
C ASP A 376 -8.30 4.09 -25.72
N ILE A 377 -9.62 4.21 -25.59
CA ILE A 377 -10.56 3.08 -25.69
C ILE A 377 -11.12 3.07 -27.11
N LEU A 378 -11.10 1.91 -27.76
CA LEU A 378 -11.46 1.75 -29.16
C LEU A 378 -12.81 1.07 -29.29
N LEU A 379 -13.65 1.59 -30.18
CA LEU A 379 -14.86 0.93 -30.66
C LEU A 379 -14.70 0.68 -32.16
N ASN A 380 -14.69 -0.57 -32.59
CA ASN A 380 -14.38 -0.96 -33.97
C ASN A 380 -13.06 -0.34 -34.48
N ASN A 381 -12.00 -0.37 -33.65
CA ASN A 381 -10.70 0.26 -33.90
C ASN A 381 -10.71 1.79 -34.02
N ILE A 382 -11.83 2.46 -33.72
CA ILE A 382 -11.92 3.92 -33.70
C ILE A 382 -11.85 4.40 -32.25
N PRO A 383 -10.93 5.32 -31.91
CA PRO A 383 -10.87 5.87 -30.57
C PRO A 383 -12.15 6.62 -30.17
N LEU A 384 -12.66 6.30 -28.98
CA LEU A 384 -13.74 7.05 -28.34
C LEU A 384 -13.23 8.41 -27.87
N ARG A 385 -14.12 9.40 -27.91
CA ARG A 385 -13.83 10.82 -27.64
C ARG A 385 -14.93 11.46 -26.81
N ASP A 386 -14.71 12.71 -26.41
CA ASP A 386 -15.69 13.56 -25.72
C ASP A 386 -16.22 12.92 -24.43
N PHE A 387 -15.27 12.59 -23.55
CA PHE A 387 -15.55 11.99 -22.25
C PHE A 387 -16.06 13.03 -21.25
N THR A 388 -17.05 12.62 -20.47
CA THR A 388 -17.46 13.24 -19.22
C THR A 388 -16.97 12.35 -18.08
N ILE A 389 -16.13 12.89 -17.19
CA ILE A 389 -15.35 12.13 -16.21
C ILE A 389 -15.74 12.56 -14.80
N TYR A 390 -16.11 11.60 -13.94
CA TYR A 390 -16.49 11.82 -12.56
C TYR A 390 -15.46 11.19 -11.63
N SER A 391 -14.96 11.99 -10.69
CA SER A 391 -14.05 11.54 -9.64
C SER A 391 -14.86 11.05 -8.45
N LEU A 392 -14.71 9.76 -8.11
CA LEU A 392 -15.37 9.12 -6.97
C LEU A 392 -14.26 8.68 -6.00
N ASP A 393 -13.68 9.65 -5.28
CA ASP A 393 -12.48 9.41 -4.47
C ASP A 393 -12.72 8.64 -3.17
N MET A 394 -14.00 8.42 -2.83
CA MET A 394 -14.48 7.66 -1.68
C MET A 394 -13.87 8.12 -0.35
N LYS A 395 -13.51 9.41 -0.25
CA LYS A 395 -13.15 10.00 1.05
C LYS A 395 -14.38 10.06 1.95
N PRO A 396 -14.21 10.13 3.28
CA PRO A 396 -15.33 10.37 4.19
C PRO A 396 -16.19 11.56 3.74
N SER A 397 -15.57 12.69 3.39
CA SER A 397 -16.27 13.88 2.88
C SER A 397 -16.97 13.72 1.52
N PHE A 398 -16.72 12.64 0.79
CA PHE A 398 -17.51 12.24 -0.37
C PHE A 398 -18.75 11.47 0.08
N ILE A 399 -18.58 10.50 0.99
CA ILE A 399 -19.66 9.67 1.55
C ILE A 399 -20.65 10.51 2.38
N ASP A 400 -20.15 11.41 3.23
CA ASP A 400 -20.95 12.26 4.13
C ASP A 400 -21.96 13.15 3.38
N ARG A 401 -21.76 13.38 2.08
CA ARG A 401 -22.68 14.17 1.24
C ARG A 401 -24.02 13.47 1.00
N PHE A 402 -24.04 12.14 1.11
CA PHE A 402 -25.23 11.33 0.88
C PHE A 402 -25.96 11.01 2.20
N VAL A 403 -25.25 11.02 3.34
CA VAL A 403 -25.80 10.73 4.67
C VAL A 403 -26.91 11.71 5.05
N ILE A 404 -26.78 13.00 4.71
CA ILE A 404 -27.78 14.04 4.98
C ILE A 404 -29.13 13.77 4.29
N VAL A 405 -29.14 12.97 3.20
CA VAL A 405 -30.34 12.77 2.38
C VAL A 405 -31.23 11.63 2.89
N PHE A 406 -30.69 10.71 3.70
CA PHE A 406 -31.45 9.55 4.19
C PHE A 406 -32.38 9.86 5.37
N GLU A 407 -32.23 11.00 6.05
CA GLU A 407 -33.06 11.39 7.20
C GLU A 407 -34.43 12.00 6.83
N GLU A 408 -34.76 12.19 5.54
CA GLU A 408 -35.97 12.94 5.12
C GLU A 408 -37.12 12.11 4.48
N GLN A 409 -37.19 10.79 4.66
CA GLN A 409 -38.40 10.02 4.26
C GLN A 409 -39.03 9.24 5.42
N GLU A 410 -39.83 9.93 6.23
CA GLU A 410 -40.92 9.29 6.98
C GLU A 410 -42.06 8.97 6.00
N GLY A 411 -42.23 7.68 5.69
CA GLY A 411 -43.39 7.17 4.97
C GLY A 411 -43.63 5.71 5.36
N ASP A 412 -44.87 5.35 5.67
CA ASP A 412 -45.29 3.98 5.96
C ASP A 412 -45.04 3.07 4.75
N PHE A 413 -44.23 2.01 4.89
CA PHE A 413 -44.03 1.04 3.80
C PHE A 413 -44.34 -0.41 4.20
N LYS A 414 -45.18 -1.04 3.37
CA LYS A 414 -45.36 -2.50 3.27
C LYS A 414 -44.26 -3.09 2.40
N VAL A 415 -43.69 -4.20 2.86
CA VAL A 415 -42.57 -4.90 2.22
C VAL A 415 -43.03 -5.68 0.99
N HIS A 416 -42.30 -5.51 -0.12
CA HIS A 416 -42.25 -6.45 -1.25
C HIS A 416 -40.79 -6.86 -1.47
N PHE A 417 -40.57 -8.15 -1.69
CA PHE A 417 -39.25 -8.73 -1.98
C PHE A 417 -39.04 -8.77 -3.50
N GLU A 418 -37.88 -8.33 -3.98
CA GLU A 418 -37.39 -8.60 -5.33
C GLU A 418 -36.15 -9.51 -5.26
N ASP A 419 -36.03 -10.43 -6.23
CA ASP A 419 -35.11 -11.57 -6.23
C ASP A 419 -33.76 -11.32 -6.95
N GLU A 420 -33.36 -10.07 -7.22
CA GLU A 420 -32.08 -9.80 -7.91
C GLU A 420 -31.10 -8.96 -7.07
N ALA A 421 -29.83 -9.37 -7.12
CA ALA A 421 -28.75 -8.78 -6.33
C ALA A 421 -28.27 -7.44 -6.93
N ASP A 422 -28.64 -6.34 -6.27
CA ASP A 422 -28.14 -5.00 -6.60
C ASP A 422 -26.84 -4.69 -5.82
N LEU A 423 -25.82 -4.19 -6.52
CA LEU A 423 -24.52 -3.80 -5.95
C LEU A 423 -24.61 -2.37 -5.41
N GLY A 424 -25.31 -2.21 -4.29
CA GLY A 424 -25.34 -0.97 -3.52
C GLY A 424 -24.08 -0.77 -2.67
N MET A 425 -23.65 0.48 -2.48
CA MET A 425 -22.73 0.83 -1.39
C MET A 425 -23.54 1.05 -0.11
N ALA A 426 -23.14 0.38 0.96
CA ALA A 426 -23.73 0.48 2.29
C ALA A 426 -23.12 1.66 3.06
N ALA A 427 -23.94 2.40 3.80
CA ALA A 427 -23.48 3.27 4.87
C ALA A 427 -24.26 2.89 6.14
N ASP A 428 -23.53 2.50 7.19
CA ASP A 428 -24.09 2.39 8.53
C ASP A 428 -24.19 3.80 9.13
N ILE A 429 -25.36 4.14 9.64
CA ILE A 429 -25.56 5.30 10.52
C ILE A 429 -25.88 4.70 11.90
N GLN A 430 -25.08 5.05 12.91
CA GLN A 430 -25.28 4.65 14.30
C GLN A 430 -26.54 5.28 14.91
#